data_AF-A0A6L5K199-F1
#
_entry.id   AF-A0A6L5K199-F1
#
_cell.length_a   1.000
_cell.length_b   1.000
_cell.length_c   1.000
_cell.angle_alpha   90.00
_cell.angle_beta   90.00
_cell.angle_gamma   90.00
#
_symmetry.space_group_name_H-M   'P 1'
#
loop_
_entity.id
_entity.type
_entity.pdbx_description
1 polymer ?
#
loop_
_entity_poly.entity_id
_entity_poly.type
_entity_poly.pdbx_seq_one_letter_code
_entity_poly.pdbx_strand_id
1 'polypeptide(L)'
;MRSSPRPCTNHTLRSTRTTRTSMITRSRMAAHHATSNARCAGFSLLEMAIVLVVIGLLCAGTLSALSTQRDGSQQRETAQRLADIHDALLGFAAANGRLPCPAAPPPAGGTEAASAPGVCSYPASGYLPANTLGLAPGNAQGYAVDAWGNAIRYAVFNDGNNTLTTPNGIKNKGMPAIAAQTMLTICASASGITATSCGAAPAITTRAAAVVYSTGKNGTDEARGGSDDAVFVAQMQQDADDPITWLSLNLLFNRMIAAGQLP
;
A
#
# COMPACT_ATOMS: atom_id res chain seq x y z
N MET A 1 -42.90 43.65 4.87
CA MET A 1 -42.82 44.98 5.50
C MET A 1 -41.58 45.01 6.39
N ARG A 2 -40.70 46.00 6.17
CA ARG A 2 -39.78 46.69 7.10
C ARG A 2 -39.05 45.84 8.17
N SER A 3 -37.75 45.96 8.43
CA SER A 3 -36.85 47.11 8.27
C SER A 3 -35.44 46.73 8.74
N SER A 4 -34.46 47.19 7.96
CA SER A 4 -33.12 47.73 8.28
C SER A 4 -32.20 47.09 9.34
N PRO A 5 -30.90 46.93 9.01
CA PRO A 5 -29.83 46.71 9.98
C PRO A 5 -29.50 48.00 10.76
N ARG A 6 -29.05 47.85 12.01
CA ARG A 6 -28.62 48.92 12.92
C ARG A 6 -27.15 48.71 13.36
N PRO A 7 -26.49 49.77 13.86
CA PRO A 7 -25.15 50.19 13.41
C PRO A 7 -23.99 49.75 14.30
N CYS A 8 -22.78 49.90 13.77
CA CYS A 8 -21.52 49.79 14.48
C CYS A 8 -21.44 50.78 15.66
N THR A 9 -21.31 50.25 16.87
CA THR A 9 -20.96 50.99 18.09
C THR A 9 -19.45 51.06 18.24
N ASN A 10 -18.92 52.28 18.24
CA ASN A 10 -17.54 52.59 18.64
C ASN A 10 -17.35 52.31 20.14
N HIS A 11 -16.37 51.47 20.47
CA HIS A 11 -15.85 51.33 21.82
C HIS A 11 -14.70 52.34 22.03
N THR A 12 -14.93 53.35 22.86
CA THR A 12 -13.88 54.24 23.38
C THR A 12 -13.99 54.34 24.90
N LEU A 13 -13.10 53.64 25.61
CA LEU A 13 -12.76 53.82 27.03
C LEU A 13 -11.37 53.14 27.21
N ARG A 14 -10.38 53.60 27.99
CA ARG A 14 -10.25 54.67 28.99
C ARG A 14 -8.76 54.74 29.43
N SER A 15 -8.26 55.98 29.59
CA SER A 15 -7.31 56.52 30.59
C SER A 15 -6.11 55.70 31.11
N THR A 16 -4.90 56.30 31.10
CA THR A 16 -4.25 56.96 32.27
C THR A 16 -2.74 57.18 32.01
N ARG A 17 -2.24 58.43 32.10
CA ARG A 17 -0.95 58.83 32.74
C ARG A 17 -0.76 60.35 32.64
N THR A 18 -0.94 61.09 33.74
CA THR A 18 0.09 61.60 34.67
C THR A 18 0.60 63.01 34.31
N THR A 19 0.21 63.92 35.20
CA THR A 19 0.70 65.24 35.59
C THR A 19 2.14 65.61 35.21
N ARG A 20 2.30 66.78 34.57
CA ARG A 20 3.41 67.70 34.88
C ARG A 20 3.03 69.16 34.55
N THR A 21 3.38 70.03 35.48
CA THR A 21 3.09 71.45 35.57
C THR A 21 4.13 72.26 34.81
N SER A 22 3.73 73.21 33.95
CA SER A 22 4.51 74.41 33.65
C SER A 22 3.65 75.47 32.96
N MET A 23 3.54 76.64 33.59
CA MET A 23 3.08 77.89 33.00
C MET A 23 4.01 78.28 31.83
N ILE A 24 3.45 78.78 30.71
CA ILE A 24 4.03 79.80 29.82
C ILE A 24 2.92 80.34 28.88
N THR A 25 2.68 81.64 29.03
CA THR A 25 2.38 82.70 28.06
C THR A 25 1.66 82.42 26.73
N ARG A 26 0.61 83.23 26.52
CA ARG A 26 -0.17 83.45 25.28
C ARG A 26 0.69 83.56 24.01
N SER A 27 0.29 82.85 22.96
CA SER A 27 0.43 83.35 21.59
C SER A 27 -0.73 82.82 20.73
N ARG A 28 -1.51 83.75 20.17
CA ARG A 28 -2.51 83.46 19.13
C ARG A 28 -1.74 83.14 17.85
N MET A 29 -1.76 81.89 17.42
CA MET A 29 -1.45 81.53 16.03
C MET A 29 -2.58 80.68 15.48
N ALA A 30 -3.19 81.19 14.42
CA ALA A 30 -4.16 80.51 13.60
C ALA A 30 -3.50 79.26 13.00
N ALA A 31 -3.82 78.08 13.54
CA ALA A 31 -3.51 76.81 12.92
C ALA A 31 -4.61 76.52 11.90
N HIS A 32 -4.25 76.67 10.62
CA HIS A 32 -5.02 76.12 9.52
C HIS A 32 -5.40 74.67 9.83
N HIS A 33 -6.69 74.36 9.78
CA HIS A 33 -7.18 72.99 9.68
C HIS A 33 -6.63 72.38 8.39
N ALA A 34 -5.43 71.81 8.45
CA ALA A 34 -5.03 70.79 7.49
C ALA A 34 -5.88 69.57 7.83
N THR A 35 -7.02 69.44 7.15
CA THR A 35 -7.78 68.20 7.09
C THR A 35 -6.84 67.14 6.52
N SER A 36 -6.21 66.38 7.41
CA SER A 36 -5.55 65.12 7.09
C SER A 36 -6.65 64.18 6.62
N ASN A 37 -6.85 64.19 5.31
CA ASN A 37 -7.75 63.29 4.63
C ASN A 37 -7.16 61.89 4.82
N ALA A 38 -7.57 61.20 5.88
CA ALA A 38 -7.30 59.78 6.06
C ALA A 38 -8.03 59.07 4.91
N ARG A 39 -7.34 58.94 3.78
CA ARG A 39 -7.79 58.16 2.65
C ARG A 39 -7.98 56.74 3.18
N CYS A 40 -9.22 56.32 3.36
CA CYS A 40 -9.53 54.90 3.40
C CYS A 40 -9.02 54.34 2.07
N ALA A 41 -7.84 53.75 2.08
CA ALA A 41 -7.34 52.98 0.95
C ALA A 41 -8.28 51.77 0.83
N GLY A 42 -9.25 51.87 -0.09
CA GLY A 42 -10.03 50.70 -0.49
C GLY A 42 -9.07 49.70 -1.15
N PHE A 43 -9.24 48.42 -0.84
CA PHE A 43 -8.50 47.35 -1.51
C PHE A 43 -8.68 47.47 -3.02
N SER A 44 -7.57 47.50 -3.75
CA SER A 44 -7.60 47.51 -5.21
C SER A 44 -8.15 46.18 -5.72
N LEU A 45 -8.97 46.21 -6.77
CA LEU A 45 -9.43 44.99 -7.45
C LEU A 45 -8.25 44.12 -7.92
N LEU A 46 -7.13 44.76 -8.27
CA LEU A 46 -5.90 44.08 -8.65
C LEU A 46 -5.28 43.32 -7.47
N GLU A 47 -5.36 43.87 -6.26
CA GLU A 47 -4.78 43.26 -5.06
C GLU A 47 -5.55 41.98 -4.67
N MET A 48 -6.87 42.01 -4.74
CA MET A 48 -7.69 40.82 -4.57
C MET A 48 -7.47 39.79 -5.69
N ALA A 49 -7.25 40.22 -6.94
CA ALA A 49 -6.94 39.31 -8.03
C ALA A 49 -5.61 38.56 -7.81
N ILE A 50 -4.56 39.25 -7.34
CA ILE A 50 -3.27 38.63 -7.02
C ILE A 50 -3.42 37.66 -5.84
N VAL A 51 -4.16 38.03 -4.79
CA VAL A 51 -4.42 37.16 -3.63
C VAL A 51 -5.14 35.87 -4.06
N LEU A 52 -6.16 35.96 -4.92
CA LEU A 52 -6.88 34.78 -5.42
C LEU A 52 -5.99 33.88 -6.29
N VAL A 53 -5.09 34.45 -7.09
CA VAL A 53 -4.10 33.67 -7.87
C VAL A 53 -3.14 32.95 -6.94
N VAL A 54 -2.62 33.62 -5.90
CA VAL A 54 -1.72 32.99 -4.91
C VAL A 54 -2.44 31.88 -4.14
N ILE A 55 -3.67 32.10 -3.68
CA ILE A 55 -4.47 31.06 -3.01
C ILE A 55 -4.75 29.89 -3.96
N GLY A 56 -5.10 30.16 -5.22
CA GLY A 56 -5.32 29.12 -6.22
C GLY A 56 -4.09 28.25 -6.46
N LEU A 57 -2.90 28.86 -6.55
CA LEU A 57 -1.62 28.15 -6.68
C LEU A 57 -1.30 27.31 -5.44
N LEU A 58 -1.53 27.85 -4.24
CA LEU A 58 -1.30 27.14 -2.98
C LEU A 58 -2.25 25.94 -2.84
N CYS A 59 -3.55 26.13 -3.12
CA CYS A 59 -4.54 25.06 -3.09
C CYS A 59 -4.19 23.95 -4.10
N ALA A 60 -3.79 24.32 -5.32
CA ALA A 60 -3.38 23.37 -6.35
C ALA A 60 -2.16 22.53 -5.91
N GLY A 61 -1.16 23.14 -5.26
CA GLY A 61 0.00 22.42 -4.72
C GLY A 61 -0.33 21.45 -3.57
N THR A 62 -1.24 21.84 -2.67
CA THR A 62 -1.59 21.02 -1.49
C THR A 62 -2.35 19.73 -1.82
N LEU A 63 -3.17 19.74 -2.87
CA LEU A 63 -3.96 18.55 -3.27
C LEU A 63 -3.07 17.42 -3.80
N SER A 64 -2.05 17.75 -4.60
CA SER A 64 -1.11 16.78 -5.17
C SER A 64 -0.17 16.15 -4.12
N ALA A 65 0.19 16.90 -3.08
CA ALA A 65 1.03 16.39 -2.00
C ALA A 65 0.30 15.35 -1.12
N LEU A 66 -1.03 15.45 -1.02
CA LEU A 66 -1.82 14.54 -0.20
C LEU A 66 -2.03 13.17 -0.86
N SER A 67 -2.11 13.11 -2.20
CA SER A 67 -2.28 11.84 -2.91
C SER A 67 -1.02 10.97 -2.85
N THR A 68 0.16 11.56 -3.04
CA THR A 68 1.44 10.83 -2.99
C THR A 68 1.72 10.28 -1.59
N GLN A 69 1.35 11.02 -0.53
CA GLN A 69 1.46 10.54 0.84
C GLN A 69 0.54 9.34 1.11
N ARG A 70 -0.67 9.32 0.53
CA ARG A 70 -1.60 8.19 0.67
C ARG A 70 -1.09 6.95 -0.07
N ASP A 71 -0.63 7.11 -1.31
CA ASP A 71 -0.11 6.00 -2.10
C ASP A 71 1.08 5.33 -1.38
N GLY A 72 2.03 6.12 -0.87
CA GLY A 72 3.16 5.59 -0.10
C GLY A 72 2.75 4.90 1.22
N SER A 73 1.65 5.33 1.84
CA SER A 73 1.09 4.64 3.02
C SER A 73 0.49 3.29 2.64
N GLN A 74 -0.25 3.23 1.53
CA GLN A 74 -0.90 2.00 1.04
C GLN A 74 0.13 0.95 0.60
N GLN A 75 1.22 1.38 -0.04
CA GLN A 75 2.34 0.50 -0.39
C GLN A 75 2.97 -0.14 0.86
N ARG A 76 3.28 0.67 1.89
CA ARG A 76 3.85 0.16 3.15
C ARG A 76 2.91 -0.81 3.87
N GLU A 77 1.63 -0.48 3.92
CA GLU A 77 0.61 -1.35 4.50
C GLU A 77 0.50 -2.68 3.76
N THR A 78 0.52 -2.65 2.43
CA THR A 78 0.50 -3.87 1.61
C THR A 78 1.77 -4.71 1.83
N ALA A 79 2.94 -4.09 1.88
CA ALA A 79 4.20 -4.78 2.16
C ALA A 79 4.17 -5.45 3.56
N GLN A 80 3.62 -4.78 4.57
CA GLN A 80 3.45 -5.37 5.90
C GLN A 80 2.49 -6.58 5.86
N ARG A 81 1.33 -6.44 5.20
CA ARG A 81 0.39 -7.55 5.03
C ARG A 81 1.05 -8.75 4.34
N LEU A 82 1.84 -8.52 3.30
CA LEU A 82 2.58 -9.58 2.60
C LEU A 82 3.62 -10.27 3.50
N ALA A 83 4.28 -9.53 4.39
CA ALA A 83 5.18 -10.11 5.39
C ALA A 83 4.42 -10.99 6.40
N ASP A 84 3.28 -10.52 6.92
CA ASP A 84 2.45 -11.29 7.85
C ASP A 84 1.92 -12.58 7.18
N ILE A 85 1.54 -12.50 5.91
CA ILE A 85 1.12 -13.64 5.09
C ILE A 85 2.26 -14.64 4.90
N HIS A 86 3.46 -14.16 4.61
CA HIS A 86 4.64 -14.99 4.46
C HIS A 86 4.90 -15.82 5.74
N ASP A 87 4.78 -15.19 6.91
CA ASP A 87 4.94 -15.88 8.19
C ASP A 87 3.78 -16.84 8.49
N ALA A 88 2.54 -16.48 8.13
CA ALA A 88 1.39 -17.38 8.25
C ALA A 88 1.54 -18.64 7.38
N LEU A 89 2.08 -18.52 6.16
CA LEU A 89 2.38 -19.66 5.29
C LEU A 89 3.42 -20.61 5.90
N LEU A 90 4.47 -20.04 6.50
CA LEU A 90 5.48 -20.81 7.22
C LEU A 90 4.90 -21.51 8.45
N GLY A 91 4.06 -20.82 9.22
CA GLY A 91 3.35 -21.37 10.36
C GLY A 91 2.42 -22.52 9.96
N PHE A 92 1.68 -22.35 8.86
CA PHE A 92 0.82 -23.40 8.31
C PHE A 92 1.65 -24.63 7.90
N ALA A 93 2.78 -24.44 7.24
CA ALA A 93 3.68 -25.52 6.86
C ALA A 93 4.26 -26.26 8.06
N ALA A 94 4.65 -25.53 9.11
CA ALA A 94 5.12 -26.09 10.36
C ALA A 94 4.04 -26.93 11.07
N ALA A 95 2.78 -26.49 11.03
CA ALA A 95 1.66 -27.18 11.69
C ALA A 95 1.16 -28.41 10.88
N ASN A 96 1.12 -28.30 9.55
CA ASN A 96 0.43 -29.28 8.70
C ASN A 96 1.38 -30.16 7.87
N GLY A 97 2.68 -29.89 7.87
CA GLY A 97 3.66 -30.62 7.06
C GLY A 97 3.50 -30.39 5.55
N ARG A 98 2.82 -29.31 5.15
CA ARG A 98 2.52 -28.94 3.76
C ARG A 98 2.17 -27.45 3.64
N LEU A 99 2.28 -26.90 2.44
CA LEU A 99 1.70 -25.60 2.09
C LEU A 99 0.19 -25.71 1.80
N PRO A 100 -0.60 -24.65 2.01
CA PRO A 100 -2.01 -24.65 1.66
C PRO A 100 -2.20 -24.60 0.15
N CYS A 101 -3.32 -25.13 -0.35
CA CYS A 101 -3.68 -24.89 -1.75
C CYS A 101 -4.20 -23.45 -1.92
N PRO A 102 -3.94 -22.80 -3.07
CA PRO A 102 -4.56 -21.52 -3.37
C PRO A 102 -6.08 -21.58 -3.32
N ALA A 103 -6.70 -20.49 -2.88
CA ALA A 103 -8.14 -20.33 -2.88
C ALA A 103 -8.66 -20.14 -4.31
N ALA A 104 -9.90 -20.58 -4.54
CA ALA A 104 -10.58 -20.41 -5.80
C ALA A 104 -10.93 -18.94 -6.05
N PRO A 105 -11.11 -18.52 -7.32
CA PRO A 105 -11.55 -17.17 -7.65
C PRO A 105 -12.86 -16.77 -6.96
N PRO A 106 -13.08 -15.46 -6.70
CA PRO A 106 -14.35 -14.97 -6.19
C PRO A 106 -15.53 -15.47 -7.04
N PRO A 107 -16.67 -15.83 -6.42
CA PRO A 107 -17.02 -15.63 -5.00
C PRO A 107 -16.79 -16.86 -4.11
N ALA A 108 -15.91 -17.80 -4.50
CA ALA A 108 -15.79 -19.10 -3.83
C ALA A 108 -15.31 -19.05 -2.36
N GLY A 109 -14.77 -17.92 -1.91
CA GLY A 109 -14.31 -17.69 -0.54
C GLY A 109 -12.80 -17.78 -0.38
N GLY A 110 -12.27 -17.34 0.77
CA GLY A 110 -10.83 -17.38 1.09
C GLY A 110 -10.34 -18.67 1.74
N THR A 111 -10.95 -19.82 1.45
CA THR A 111 -10.48 -21.14 1.89
C THR A 111 -9.68 -21.82 0.79
N GLU A 112 -8.74 -22.69 1.15
CA GLU A 112 -7.97 -23.46 0.17
C GLU A 112 -8.88 -24.27 -0.79
N ALA A 113 -8.57 -24.24 -2.09
CA ALA A 113 -9.31 -24.96 -3.11
C ALA A 113 -8.50 -26.15 -3.62
N ALA A 114 -8.89 -27.35 -3.18
CA ALA A 114 -8.28 -28.60 -3.59
C ALA A 114 -9.36 -29.59 -4.06
N SER A 115 -9.14 -30.27 -5.19
CA SER A 115 -10.05 -31.29 -5.72
C SER A 115 -9.91 -32.64 -5.02
N ALA A 116 -8.75 -32.87 -4.40
CA ALA A 116 -8.43 -33.99 -3.52
C ALA A 116 -7.33 -33.54 -2.54
N PRO A 117 -6.99 -34.30 -1.48
CA PRO A 117 -5.97 -33.90 -0.51
C PRO A 117 -4.64 -33.51 -1.20
N GLY A 118 -4.29 -32.22 -1.10
CA GLY A 118 -3.10 -31.63 -1.71
C GLY A 118 -3.18 -31.33 -3.20
N VAL A 119 -4.19 -31.81 -3.93
CA VAL A 119 -4.36 -31.56 -5.37
C VAL A 119 -5.02 -30.20 -5.59
N CYS A 120 -4.21 -29.16 -5.80
CA CYS A 120 -4.70 -27.80 -5.91
C CYS A 120 -5.36 -27.53 -7.26
N SER A 121 -6.51 -26.85 -7.24
CA SER A 121 -7.24 -26.49 -8.46
C SER A 121 -6.61 -25.30 -9.20
N TYR A 122 -5.90 -24.42 -8.49
CA TYR A 122 -5.34 -23.18 -9.03
C TYR A 122 -3.89 -22.93 -8.58
N PRO A 123 -2.95 -23.88 -8.81
CA PRO A 123 -1.61 -23.84 -8.19
C PRO A 123 -0.81 -22.58 -8.56
N ALA A 124 -0.94 -22.04 -9.78
CA ALA A 124 -0.17 -20.87 -10.23
C ALA A 124 -0.99 -19.57 -10.31
N SER A 125 -2.32 -19.64 -10.22
CA SER A 125 -3.22 -18.53 -10.58
C SER A 125 -4.26 -18.16 -9.51
N GLY A 126 -4.23 -18.84 -8.35
CA GLY A 126 -5.23 -18.68 -7.30
C GLY A 126 -5.06 -17.45 -6.42
N TYR A 127 -5.91 -17.41 -5.39
CA TYR A 127 -5.93 -16.35 -4.38
C TYR A 127 -5.38 -16.87 -3.06
N LEU A 128 -4.97 -15.95 -2.18
CA LEU A 128 -4.52 -16.33 -0.85
C LEU A 128 -5.66 -16.99 -0.05
N PRO A 129 -5.47 -18.19 0.52
CA PRO A 129 -6.47 -18.85 1.35
C PRO A 129 -6.45 -18.28 2.78
N ALA A 130 -6.87 -17.02 2.92
CA ALA A 130 -6.83 -16.25 4.17
C ALA A 130 -7.51 -16.95 5.36
N ASN A 131 -8.68 -17.55 5.14
CA ASN A 131 -9.42 -18.27 6.17
C ASN A 131 -8.68 -19.55 6.62
N THR A 132 -8.06 -20.27 5.68
CA THR A 132 -7.24 -21.45 5.97
C THR A 132 -5.98 -21.09 6.77
N LEU A 133 -5.44 -19.89 6.52
CA LEU A 133 -4.28 -19.35 7.24
C LEU A 133 -4.64 -18.71 8.60
N GLY A 134 -5.93 -18.60 8.94
CA GLY A 134 -6.38 -17.92 10.15
C GLY A 134 -6.14 -16.41 10.13
N LEU A 135 -5.98 -15.82 8.94
CA LEU A 135 -5.84 -14.39 8.74
C LEU A 135 -7.23 -13.75 8.68
N ALA A 136 -7.38 -12.56 9.26
CA ALA A 136 -8.62 -11.81 9.14
C ALA A 136 -8.90 -11.51 7.66
N PRO A 137 -10.08 -11.87 7.13
CA PRO A 137 -10.40 -11.58 5.74
C PRO A 137 -10.49 -10.06 5.54
N GLY A 138 -9.95 -9.60 4.42
CA GLY A 138 -9.93 -8.19 4.06
C GLY A 138 -11.21 -7.71 3.37
N ASN A 139 -12.07 -8.62 2.91
CA ASN A 139 -13.35 -8.29 2.28
C ASN A 139 -14.50 -9.21 2.72
N ALA A 140 -15.73 -8.85 2.36
CA ALA A 140 -16.95 -9.59 2.71
C ALA A 140 -17.00 -11.01 2.13
N GLN A 141 -16.22 -11.25 1.07
CA GLN A 141 -16.12 -12.53 0.38
C GLN A 141 -15.06 -13.45 1.01
N GLY A 142 -14.37 -13.01 2.07
CA GLY A 142 -13.43 -13.85 2.81
C GLY A 142 -11.99 -13.84 2.30
N TYR A 143 -11.65 -13.01 1.31
CA TYR A 143 -10.29 -12.94 0.77
C TYR A 143 -9.44 -11.92 1.54
N ALA A 144 -8.15 -12.20 1.69
CA ALA A 144 -7.19 -11.17 2.07
C ALA A 144 -7.04 -10.17 0.92
N VAL A 145 -7.03 -8.87 1.25
CA VAL A 145 -6.89 -7.79 0.26
C VAL A 145 -5.66 -6.93 0.56
N ASP A 146 -5.17 -6.23 -0.45
CA ASP A 146 -4.16 -5.18 -0.32
C ASP A 146 -4.77 -3.87 0.23
N ALA A 147 -3.97 -2.81 0.35
CA ALA A 147 -4.45 -1.52 0.85
C ALA A 147 -5.35 -0.75 -0.15
N TRP A 148 -5.49 -1.22 -1.38
CA TRP A 148 -6.39 -0.69 -2.41
C TRP A 148 -7.69 -1.50 -2.55
N GLY A 149 -7.80 -2.64 -1.84
CA GLY A 149 -8.97 -3.52 -1.84
C GLY A 149 -8.92 -4.67 -2.85
N ASN A 150 -7.80 -4.86 -3.55
CA ASN A 150 -7.64 -5.99 -4.45
C ASN A 150 -7.27 -7.26 -3.70
N ALA A 151 -7.84 -8.39 -4.11
CA ALA A 151 -7.55 -9.66 -3.46
C ALA A 151 -6.12 -10.12 -3.74
N ILE A 152 -5.40 -10.51 -2.68
CA ILE A 152 -4.01 -10.94 -2.75
C ILE A 152 -3.92 -12.29 -3.46
N ARG A 153 -2.96 -12.40 -4.38
CA ARG A 153 -2.74 -13.58 -5.20
C ARG A 153 -1.70 -14.50 -4.56
N TYR A 154 -1.87 -15.79 -4.78
CA TYR A 154 -0.99 -16.82 -4.22
C TYR A 154 -0.77 -17.94 -5.22
N ALA A 155 0.50 -18.27 -5.43
CA ALA A 155 0.94 -19.38 -6.25
C ALA A 155 1.84 -20.30 -5.42
N VAL A 156 1.71 -21.60 -5.64
CA VAL A 156 2.50 -22.64 -5.00
C VAL A 156 3.11 -23.53 -6.08
N PHE A 157 4.37 -23.90 -5.90
CA PHE A 157 5.03 -24.79 -6.83
C PHE A 157 4.36 -26.17 -6.86
N ASN A 158 4.08 -26.65 -8.07
CA ASN A 158 3.57 -27.99 -8.31
C ASN A 158 4.55 -28.75 -9.21
N ASP A 159 5.03 -29.89 -8.71
CA ASP A 159 5.93 -30.79 -9.42
C ASP A 159 5.20 -31.85 -10.27
N GLY A 160 3.89 -31.68 -10.48
CA GLY A 160 2.99 -32.65 -11.08
C GLY A 160 2.46 -33.69 -10.09
N ASN A 161 3.07 -33.83 -8.91
CA ASN A 161 2.65 -34.75 -7.84
C ASN A 161 2.14 -34.02 -6.60
N ASN A 162 1.99 -32.69 -6.66
CA ASN A 162 1.53 -31.86 -5.55
C ASN A 162 2.37 -32.02 -4.28
N THR A 163 3.69 -32.19 -4.43
CA THR A 163 4.52 -32.60 -3.30
C THR A 163 4.55 -31.58 -2.16
N LEU A 164 4.50 -30.29 -2.47
CA LEU A 164 4.52 -29.24 -1.44
C LEU A 164 3.17 -29.06 -0.72
N THR A 165 2.07 -29.45 -1.36
CA THR A 165 0.70 -29.20 -0.88
C THR A 165 0.03 -30.46 -0.34
N THR A 166 0.67 -31.62 -0.49
CA THR A 166 0.22 -32.88 0.09
C THR A 166 0.86 -33.08 1.46
N PRO A 167 0.10 -33.45 2.51
CA PRO A 167 0.68 -33.75 3.83
C PRO A 167 1.78 -34.81 3.73
N ASN A 168 2.93 -34.56 4.36
CA ASN A 168 4.13 -35.41 4.29
C ASN A 168 4.74 -35.57 2.88
N GLY A 169 4.28 -34.84 1.87
CA GLY A 169 4.80 -34.97 0.50
C GLY A 169 6.31 -34.71 0.45
N ILE A 170 6.77 -33.63 1.07
CA ILE A 170 8.20 -33.27 1.14
C ILE A 170 9.01 -34.35 1.84
N LYS A 171 8.47 -34.91 2.94
CA LYS A 171 9.11 -36.00 3.71
C LYS A 171 9.25 -37.27 2.86
N ASN A 172 8.20 -37.63 2.12
CA ASN A 172 8.18 -38.84 1.30
C ASN A 172 9.08 -38.73 0.07
N LYS A 173 9.14 -37.54 -0.57
CA LYS A 173 10.01 -37.31 -1.72
C LYS A 173 11.48 -37.07 -1.33
N GLY A 174 11.71 -36.50 -0.15
CA GLY A 174 13.03 -36.18 0.38
C GLY A 174 13.53 -34.80 -0.06
N MET A 175 14.17 -34.09 0.88
CA MET A 175 14.69 -32.73 0.65
C MET A 175 15.65 -32.61 -0.55
N PRO A 176 16.61 -33.54 -0.79
CA PRO A 176 17.50 -33.44 -1.94
C PRO A 176 16.77 -33.53 -3.29
N ALA A 177 15.74 -34.36 -3.39
CA ALA A 177 14.96 -34.53 -4.62
C ALA A 177 14.13 -33.29 -4.94
N ILE A 178 13.56 -32.64 -3.92
CA ILE A 178 12.86 -31.34 -4.08
C ILE A 178 13.86 -30.24 -4.42
N ALA A 179 15.01 -30.21 -3.75
CA ALA A 179 16.06 -29.22 -3.96
C ALA A 179 16.68 -29.26 -5.37
N ALA A 180 16.55 -30.37 -6.09
CA ALA A 180 17.00 -30.50 -7.47
C ALA A 180 16.03 -29.93 -8.50
N GLN A 181 14.78 -29.58 -8.11
CA GLN A 181 13.78 -29.07 -9.05
C GLN A 181 13.92 -27.56 -9.29
N THR A 182 13.69 -27.15 -10.52
CA THR A 182 13.38 -25.75 -10.85
C THR A 182 11.96 -25.45 -10.40
N MET A 183 11.81 -24.46 -9.52
CA MET A 183 10.52 -24.13 -8.92
C MET A 183 9.92 -22.88 -9.57
N LEU A 184 9.05 -22.16 -8.85
CA LEU A 184 8.58 -20.85 -9.30
C LEU A 184 9.79 -19.93 -9.45
N THR A 185 9.83 -19.25 -10.59
CA THR A 185 10.93 -18.38 -11.01
C THR A 185 10.48 -16.94 -10.95
N ILE A 186 11.34 -16.07 -10.43
CA ILE A 186 11.07 -14.63 -10.29
C ILE A 186 12.16 -13.89 -11.06
N CYS A 187 11.74 -13.07 -12.01
CA CYS A 187 12.60 -12.34 -12.93
C CYS A 187 12.60 -10.87 -12.58
N ALA A 188 13.75 -10.21 -12.77
CA ALA A 188 13.90 -8.78 -12.51
C ALA A 188 13.22 -7.90 -13.60
N SER A 189 12.81 -8.50 -14.72
CA SER A 189 12.17 -7.81 -15.83
C SER A 189 11.25 -8.76 -16.60
N ALA A 190 10.19 -8.21 -17.20
CA ALA A 190 9.29 -8.94 -18.11
C ALA A 190 9.87 -9.07 -19.53
N SER A 191 10.92 -8.33 -19.87
CA SER A 191 11.48 -8.34 -21.22
C SER A 191 12.31 -9.60 -21.47
N GLY A 192 11.92 -10.40 -22.47
CA GLY A 192 12.68 -11.59 -22.89
C GLY A 192 12.53 -12.79 -21.95
N ILE A 193 11.49 -12.80 -21.10
CA ILE A 193 11.11 -13.98 -20.32
C ILE A 193 10.37 -15.00 -21.19
N THR A 194 10.30 -16.22 -20.70
CA THR A 194 9.57 -17.35 -21.30
C THR A 194 8.60 -17.93 -20.26
N ALA A 195 7.75 -18.87 -20.66
CA ALA A 195 6.79 -19.51 -19.77
C ALA A 195 7.41 -20.23 -18.54
N THR A 196 8.70 -20.59 -18.62
CA THR A 196 9.37 -21.42 -17.60
C THR A 196 10.69 -20.85 -17.10
N SER A 197 11.16 -19.72 -17.66
CA SER A 197 12.44 -19.13 -17.27
C SER A 197 12.49 -17.63 -17.56
N CYS A 198 13.42 -16.93 -16.91
CA CYS A 198 13.68 -15.52 -17.19
C CYS A 198 14.32 -15.25 -18.56
N GLY A 199 14.68 -16.29 -19.32
CA GLY A 199 15.33 -16.14 -20.62
C GLY A 199 16.57 -15.26 -20.53
N ALA A 200 16.55 -14.10 -21.20
CA ALA A 200 17.63 -13.13 -21.15
C ALA A 200 17.60 -12.20 -19.93
N ALA A 201 16.48 -12.14 -19.19
CA ALA A 201 16.35 -11.33 -18.00
C ALA A 201 17.07 -11.98 -16.80
N PRO A 202 17.65 -11.18 -15.88
CA PRO A 202 18.21 -11.71 -14.64
C PRO A 202 17.15 -12.39 -13.79
N ALA A 203 17.43 -13.61 -13.35
CA ALA A 203 16.62 -14.32 -12.37
C ALA A 203 17.00 -13.86 -10.95
N ILE A 204 15.99 -13.43 -10.19
CA ILE A 204 16.12 -13.11 -8.76
C ILE A 204 16.16 -14.41 -7.97
N THR A 205 15.27 -15.35 -8.32
CA THR A 205 15.26 -16.70 -7.77
C THR A 205 14.60 -17.66 -8.74
N THR A 206 15.05 -18.92 -8.75
CA THR A 206 14.43 -20.04 -9.48
C THR A 206 13.93 -21.13 -8.52
N ARG A 207 13.91 -20.81 -7.21
CA ARG A 207 13.70 -21.76 -6.11
C ARG A 207 12.68 -21.24 -5.10
N ALA A 208 11.68 -20.50 -5.59
CA ALA A 208 10.54 -20.10 -4.78
C ALA A 208 9.55 -21.26 -4.66
N ALA A 209 9.28 -21.69 -3.42
CA ALA A 209 8.29 -22.70 -3.10
C ALA A 209 6.86 -22.18 -3.25
N ALA A 210 6.66 -20.90 -2.94
CA ALA A 210 5.43 -20.19 -3.18
C ALA A 210 5.71 -18.70 -3.44
N VAL A 211 4.78 -18.03 -4.10
CA VAL A 211 4.80 -16.61 -4.40
C VAL A 211 3.48 -16.00 -3.94
N VAL A 212 3.56 -14.86 -3.25
CA VAL A 212 2.41 -14.07 -2.83
C VAL A 212 2.61 -12.66 -3.38
N TYR A 213 1.61 -12.10 -4.03
CA TYR A 213 1.75 -10.78 -4.63
C TYR A 213 0.45 -10.01 -4.66
N SER A 214 0.59 -8.69 -4.72
CA SER A 214 -0.50 -7.75 -4.93
C SER A 214 -0.57 -7.33 -6.40
N THR A 215 -1.77 -7.04 -6.88
CA THR A 215 -2.05 -6.40 -8.17
C THR A 215 -2.04 -4.87 -8.09
N GLY A 216 -1.73 -4.34 -6.90
CA GLY A 216 -1.48 -2.93 -6.66
C GLY A 216 -2.64 -2.00 -6.99
N LYS A 217 -2.33 -0.71 -7.10
CA LYS A 217 -3.32 0.34 -7.38
C LYS A 217 -4.09 0.12 -8.70
N ASN A 218 -3.47 -0.54 -9.68
CA ASN A 218 -4.06 -0.74 -11.00
C ASN A 218 -5.01 -1.95 -11.03
N GLY A 219 -4.91 -2.87 -10.07
CA GLY A 219 -5.77 -4.06 -10.00
C GLY A 219 -5.51 -5.06 -11.12
N THR A 220 -4.33 -4.99 -11.73
CA THR A 220 -3.95 -5.73 -12.93
C THR A 220 -2.88 -6.79 -12.53
N ASP A 221 -2.78 -7.88 -13.29
CA ASP A 221 -1.92 -9.02 -12.94
C ASP A 221 -0.56 -8.94 -13.66
N GLU A 222 0.13 -7.79 -13.56
CA GLU A 222 1.41 -7.55 -14.24
C GLU A 222 2.56 -8.40 -13.69
N ALA A 223 2.41 -8.91 -12.46
CA ALA A 223 3.44 -9.72 -11.80
C ALA A 223 3.59 -11.11 -12.42
N ARG A 224 2.64 -11.58 -13.25
CA ARG A 224 2.74 -12.89 -13.92
C ARG A 224 3.28 -12.75 -15.35
N GLY A 225 4.20 -13.65 -15.71
CA GLY A 225 4.74 -13.75 -17.07
C GLY A 225 3.75 -14.30 -18.11
N GLY A 226 2.58 -14.78 -17.68
CA GLY A 226 1.53 -15.38 -18.51
C GLY A 226 0.46 -16.09 -17.69
N SER A 227 -0.60 -16.62 -18.33
CA SER A 227 -1.79 -17.16 -17.65
C SER A 227 -1.57 -18.48 -16.91
N ASP A 228 -0.61 -19.31 -17.35
CA ASP A 228 -0.31 -20.64 -16.77
C ASP A 228 1.18 -20.82 -16.38
N ASP A 229 1.92 -19.71 -16.31
CA ASP A 229 3.37 -19.77 -16.16
C ASP A 229 3.82 -19.89 -14.70
N ALA A 230 4.92 -20.61 -14.49
CA ALA A 230 5.65 -20.68 -13.22
C ALA A 230 6.60 -19.48 -13.03
N VAL A 231 6.45 -18.44 -13.84
CA VAL A 231 7.35 -17.29 -13.93
C VAL A 231 6.63 -16.02 -13.52
N PHE A 232 7.27 -15.29 -12.61
CA PHE A 232 6.80 -14.03 -12.05
C PHE A 232 7.82 -12.94 -12.33
N VAL A 233 7.37 -11.69 -12.36
CA VAL A 233 8.20 -10.52 -12.54
C VAL A 233 8.13 -9.69 -11.28
N ALA A 234 9.29 -9.40 -10.70
CA ALA A 234 9.41 -8.50 -9.57
C ALA A 234 10.10 -7.21 -10.02
N GLN A 235 9.40 -6.09 -9.86
CA GLN A 235 10.01 -4.78 -10.00
C GLN A 235 10.76 -4.47 -8.69
N MET A 236 12.08 -4.31 -8.78
CA MET A 236 12.93 -4.00 -7.62
C MET A 236 12.94 -2.52 -7.23
N GLN A 237 12.09 -1.70 -7.86
CA GLN A 237 11.97 -0.28 -7.56
C GLN A 237 11.18 -0.09 -6.27
N GLN A 238 11.62 0.81 -5.39
CA GLN A 238 10.91 1.11 -4.12
C GLN A 238 9.49 1.66 -4.33
N ASP A 239 9.19 2.16 -5.53
CA ASP A 239 7.87 2.70 -5.92
C ASP A 239 7.06 1.72 -6.77
N ALA A 240 7.39 0.43 -6.76
CA ALA A 240 6.59 -0.57 -7.47
C ALA A 240 5.20 -0.66 -6.83
N ASP A 241 4.16 -0.41 -7.63
CA ASP A 241 2.78 -0.46 -7.16
C ASP A 241 2.29 -1.89 -6.90
N ASP A 242 2.99 -2.90 -7.44
CA ASP A 242 2.66 -4.33 -7.38
C ASP A 242 3.70 -5.11 -6.55
N PRO A 243 3.68 -5.01 -5.20
CA PRO A 243 4.65 -5.70 -4.38
C PRO A 243 4.47 -7.22 -4.44
N ILE A 244 5.60 -7.92 -4.52
CA ILE A 244 5.71 -9.38 -4.55
C ILE A 244 6.63 -9.86 -3.43
N THR A 245 6.23 -10.92 -2.76
CA THR A 245 7.05 -11.67 -1.81
C THR A 245 7.04 -13.15 -2.17
N TRP A 246 8.08 -13.87 -1.80
CA TRP A 246 8.17 -15.30 -2.08
C TRP A 246 8.72 -16.06 -0.91
N LEU A 247 8.24 -17.30 -0.78
CA LEU A 247 8.76 -18.24 0.18
C LEU A 247 9.90 -19.03 -0.46
N SER A 248 11.13 -18.80 0.01
CA SER A 248 12.29 -19.59 -0.45
C SER A 248 12.18 -21.04 0.02
N LEU A 249 12.63 -21.99 -0.82
CA LEU A 249 12.65 -23.40 -0.45
C LEU A 249 13.48 -23.67 0.82
N ASN A 250 14.62 -22.99 0.97
CA ASN A 250 15.50 -23.19 2.12
C ASN A 250 14.88 -22.70 3.43
N LEU A 251 14.13 -21.58 3.37
CA LEU A 251 13.42 -21.07 4.55
C LEU A 251 12.27 -22.00 4.94
N LEU A 252 11.54 -22.53 3.96
CA LEU A 252 10.51 -23.55 4.19
C LEU A 252 11.11 -24.78 4.88
N PHE A 253 12.20 -25.33 4.36
CA PHE A 253 12.88 -26.46 5.00
C PHE A 253 13.34 -26.15 6.42
N ASN A 254 14.00 -25.01 6.63
CA ASN A 254 14.45 -24.61 7.96
C ASN A 254 13.30 -24.59 8.98
N ARG A 255 12.16 -23.96 8.62
CA ARG A 255 10.99 -23.88 9.49
C ARG A 255 10.33 -25.24 9.72
N MET A 256 10.25 -26.09 8.70
CA MET A 256 9.67 -27.42 8.83
C MET A 256 10.55 -28.39 9.64
N ILE A 257 11.88 -28.32 9.52
CA ILE A 257 12.83 -29.07 10.35
C ILE A 257 12.69 -28.62 11.81
N ALA A 258 12.67 -27.31 12.06
CA ALA A 258 12.49 -26.77 13.41
C ALA A 258 11.16 -27.21 14.07
N ALA A 259 10.13 -27.46 13.27
CA ALA A 259 8.84 -27.97 13.71
C ALA A 259 8.76 -29.51 13.79
N GLY A 260 9.84 -30.25 13.47
CA GLY A 260 9.85 -31.72 13.46
C GLY A 260 9.05 -32.37 12.32
N GLN A 261 8.67 -31.59 11.30
CA GLN A 261 7.95 -32.11 10.12
C GLN A 261 8.90 -32.81 9.13
N LEU A 262 10.17 -32.43 9.12
CA LEU A 262 11.21 -33.01 8.29
C LEU A 262 12.33 -33.60 9.17
N PRO A 263 12.95 -34.73 8.75
CA PRO A 263 14.08 -35.34 9.45
C PRO A 263 15.36 -34.51 9.33
#